data_AF-A0A971SA19-F1
#
_entry.id   AF-A0A971SA19-F1
#
_cell.length_a   1.000
_cell.length_b   1.000
_cell.length_c   1.000
_cell.angle_alpha   90.00
_cell.angle_beta   90.00
_cell.angle_gamma   90.00
#
_symmetry.space_group_name_H-M   'P 1'
#
loop_
_entity.id
_entity.type
_entity.pdbx_description
1 polymer ?
#
loop_
_entity_poly.entity_id
_entity_poly.type
_entity_poly.pdbx_seq_one_letter_code
_entity_poly.pdbx_strand_id
1 'polypeptide(L)' 'MTRSELEQSLLKTMENMLRVKKEMDQACDPKEVNRLRRKLKELQYLQRWQMEKLKRLID' A
#
# COMPACT_ATOMS: atom_id res chain seq x y z
N MET A 1 -11.10 0.09 -14.82
CA MET A 1 -11.26 -0.10 -13.37
C MET A 1 -12.48 0.70 -12.94
N THR A 2 -13.53 0.03 -12.47
CA THR A 2 -14.73 0.65 -11.89
C THR A 2 -14.43 1.22 -10.52
N ARG A 3 -15.33 2.04 -9.97
CA ARG A 3 -15.22 2.56 -8.60
C ARG A 3 -15.06 1.43 -7.58
N SER A 4 -15.89 0.39 -7.67
CA SER A 4 -15.85 -0.77 -6.78
C SER A 4 -14.53 -1.55 -6.88
N GLU A 5 -14.03 -1.76 -8.10
CA GLU A 5 -12.72 -2.41 -8.30
C GLU A 5 -11.58 -1.58 -7.69
N LEU A 6 -11.65 -0.26 -7.77
CA LEU A 6 -10.66 0.65 -7.21
C LEU A 6 -10.72 0.69 -5.68
N GLU A 7 -11.92 0.70 -5.09
CA GLU A 7 -12.12 0.59 -3.63
C GLU A 7 -11.59 -0.74 -3.08
N GLN A 8 -11.88 -1.86 -3.75
CA GLN A 8 -11.32 -3.17 -3.38
C GLN A 8 -9.80 -3.20 -3.52
N SER A 9 -9.26 -2.59 -4.58
CA SER A 9 -7.82 -2.49 -4.79
C SER A 9 -7.16 -1.65 -3.69
N LEU A 10 -7.79 -0.56 -3.24
CA LEU A 10 -7.31 0.27 -2.14
C LEU A 10 -7.27 -0.49 -0.81
N LEU A 11 -8.31 -1.26 -0.50
CA LEU A 11 -8.35 -2.11 0.70
C LEU A 11 -7.20 -3.12 0.71
N LYS A 12 -6.96 -3.81 -0.41
CA LYS A 12 -5.83 -4.74 -0.56
C LYS A 12 -4.48 -4.04 -0.39
N THR A 13 -4.33 -2.82 -0.93
CA THR A 13 -3.10 -2.02 -0.72
C THR A 13 -2.88 -1.74 0.77
N MET A 14 -3.93 -1.36 1.50
CA MET A 14 -3.84 -1.06 2.94
C MET A 14 -3.52 -2.31 3.77
N GLU A 15 -4.13 -3.46 3.46
CA GLU A 15 -3.80 -4.75 4.08
C GLU A 15 -2.33 -5.12 3.85
N ASN A 16 -1.85 -4.97 2.62
CA ASN A 16 -0.45 -5.22 2.29
C ASN A 16 0.51 -4.29 3.04
N MET A 17 0.16 -3.02 3.22
CA MET A 17 0.94 -2.07 4.00
C MET A 17 1.04 -2.49 5.48
N LEU A 18 -0.08 -2.92 6.07
CA LEU A 18 -0.10 -3.43 7.44
C LEU A 18 0.75 -4.69 7.59
N ARG A 19 0.67 -5.60 6.62
CA ARG A 19 1.51 -6.81 6.60
C ARG A 19 2.99 -6.46 6.51
N VAL A 20 3.38 -5.56 5.61
CA VAL A 20 4.79 -5.14 5.46
C VAL A 20 5.31 -4.47 6.74
N LYS A 21 4.48 -3.67 7.42
CA LYS A 21 4.86 -3.10 8.73
C LYS A 21 5.12 -4.19 9.78
N LYS A 22 4.25 -5.20 9.88
CA LYS A 22 4.46 -6.34 10.77
C LYS A 22 5.72 -7.14 10.43
N GLU A 23 5.96 -7.38 9.13
CA GLU A 23 7.18 -8.05 8.66
C GLU A 23 8.43 -7.22 9.04
N MET A 24 8.37 -5.89 8.97
CA MET A 24 9.47 -5.02 9.39
C MET A 24 9.74 -5.09 10.89
N ASP A 25 8.69 -5.13 11.71
CA ASP A 25 8.82 -5.21 13.16
C ASP A 25 9.41 -6.55 13.61
N GLN A 26 9.25 -7.60 12.80
CA GLN A 26 9.77 -8.95 13.05
C GLN A 26 11.15 -9.20 12.42
N ALA A 27 11.59 -8.36 11.48
CA ALA A 27 12.83 -8.57 10.74
C ALA A 27 14.06 -8.21 11.59
N CYS A 28 14.95 -9.17 11.79
CA CYS A 28 16.22 -8.98 12.48
C CYS A 28 17.34 -8.47 11.56
N ASP A 29 17.25 -8.71 10.25
CA ASP A 29 18.26 -8.30 9.27
C ASP A 29 18.01 -6.85 8.77
N PRO A 30 18.96 -5.92 8.97
CA PRO A 30 18.86 -4.56 8.44
C PRO A 30 18.65 -4.50 6.91
N LYS A 31 19.17 -5.46 6.14
CA LYS A 31 18.93 -5.51 4.67
C LYS A 31 17.49 -5.84 4.35
N GLU A 32 16.89 -6.79 5.09
CA GLU A 32 15.48 -7.14 4.97
C GLU A 32 14.58 -5.96 5.36
N VAL A 33 14.86 -5.31 6.49
CA VAL A 33 14.14 -4.08 6.91
C VAL A 33 14.20 -3.01 5.83
N ASN A 34 15.37 -2.79 5.22
CA ASN A 34 15.52 -1.82 4.13
C ASN A 34 14.72 -2.20 2.87
N ARG A 35 14.67 -3.49 2.52
CA ARG A 35 13.83 -3.99 1.41
C ARG A 35 12.35 -3.77 1.71
N LEU A 36 11.90 -4.08 2.92
CA LEU A 36 10.52 -3.90 3.35
C LEU A 36 10.13 -2.42 3.41
N ARG A 37 11.03 -1.53 3.84
CA ARG A 37 10.82 -0.07 3.77
C ARG A 37 10.59 0.42 2.35
N ARG A 38 11.35 -0.07 1.37
CA ARG A 38 11.15 0.28 -0.05
C ARG A 38 9.78 -0.19 -0.54
N LYS A 39 9.43 -1.44 -0.25
CA LYS A 39 8.11 -2.01 -0.57
C LYS A 39 6.96 -1.21 0.07
N LEU A 40 7.12 -0.78 1.33
CA LEU A 40 6.14 0.07 2.00
C LEU A 40 5.96 1.41 1.29
N LYS A 41 7.06 2.03 0.84
CA LYS A 41 7.04 3.29 0.10
C LYS A 41 6.31 3.15 -1.25
N GLU A 42 6.55 2.07 -1.97
CA GLU A 42 5.83 1.74 -3.22
C GLU A 42 4.33 1.60 -2.98
N LEU A 43 3.94 0.89 -1.92
CA LEU A 43 2.52 0.74 -1.54
C LEU A 43 1.88 2.07 -1.14
N GLN A 44 2.61 2.97 -0.46
CA GLN A 44 2.12 4.31 -0.14
C GLN A 44 1.87 5.16 -1.40
N TYR A 45 2.76 5.07 -2.39
CA TYR A 45 2.54 5.74 -3.69
C TYR A 45 1.30 5.18 -4.40
N LEU A 46 1.13 3.85 -4.40
CA LEU A 46 -0.04 3.22 -4.98
C LEU A 46 -1.32 3.65 -4.27
N GLN A 47 -1.34 3.65 -2.94
CA GLN A 47 -2.47 4.10 -2.13
C GLN A 47 -2.86 5.55 -2.47
N ARG A 48 -1.87 6.44 -2.57
CA ARG A 48 -2.11 7.84 -2.94
C ARG A 48 -2.73 7.96 -4.33
N TRP A 49 -2.18 7.25 -5.31
CA TRP A 49 -2.73 7.24 -6.67
C TRP A 49 -4.17 6.70 -6.70
N GLN A 50 -4.46 5.62 -5.96
CA GLN A 50 -5.81 5.05 -5.84
C GLN A 50 -6.80 6.06 -5.25
N MET A 51 -6.39 6.78 -4.19
CA MET A 51 -7.21 7.82 -3.56
C MET A 51 -7.45 9.03 -4.48
N GLU A 52 -6.42 9.50 -5.19
CA GLU A 52 -6.56 10.58 -6.18
C GLU A 52 -7.49 10.17 -7.32
N LYS A 53 -7.42 8.91 -7.76
CA LYS A 53 -8.30 8.38 -8.79
C LYS A 53 -9.75 8.23 -8.29
N LEU A 54 -9.97 7.82 -7.05
CA LEU A 54 -11.31 7.76 -6.45
C LEU A 54 -11.96 9.13 -6.36
N LYS A 55 -11.22 10.16 -5.93
CA LYS A 55 -11.74 11.53 -5.87
C LYS A 55 -12.28 12.01 -7.22
N ARG A 56 -11.52 11.76 -8.29
CA ARG A 56 -11.92 12.10 -9.68
C ARG A 56 -13.10 11.28 -10.24
N LEU A 57 -13.55 10.24 -9.54
CA LEU A 57 -14.75 9.48 -9.90
C LEU A 57 -15.98 9.89 -9.08
N ILE A 58 -15.78 10.68 -8.03
CA ILE A 58 -16.84 11.22 -7.17
C ILE A 58 -17.23 12.63 -7.64
N ASP A 59 -16.25 13.41 -8.10
CA ASP A 59 -16.44 14.68 -8.82
C ASP A 59 -16.95 14.44 -10.25
#